data_AF-A0A357TP00-F1
#
_entry.id   AF-A0A357TP00-F1
#
_cell.length_a   1.000
_cell.length_b   1.000
_cell.length_c   1.000
_cell.angle_alpha   90.00
_cell.angle_beta   90.00
_cell.angle_gamma   90.00
#
_symmetry.space_group_name_H-M   'P 1'
#
loop_
_entity.id
_entity.type
_entity.pdbx_description
1 polymer ?
#
loop_
_entity_poly.entity_id
_entity_poly.type
_entity_poly.pdbx_seq_one_letter_code
_entity_poly.pdbx_strand_id
1 'polypeptide(L)' 'LKGICQLLKGMKAEDAIERMKGTLCGSKPTSCPDQIAITLEEALQKL' A
#
# COMPACT_ATOMS: atom_id res chain seq x y z
N LEU A 1 -10.96 1.75 1.96
CA LEU A 1 -10.26 0.45 1.87
C LEU A 1 -10.40 -0.30 3.20
N LYS A 2 -11.45 -1.10 3.44
CA LYS A 2 -11.62 -1.77 4.75
C LYS A 2 -11.00 -3.16 4.81
N GLY A 3 -11.18 -3.98 3.77
CA GLY A 3 -10.69 -5.37 3.74
C GLY A 3 -9.16 -5.47 3.80
N ILE A 4 -8.46 -4.88 2.83
CA ILE A 4 -7.00 -4.93 2.76
C ILE A 4 -6.33 -4.35 4.02
N CYS A 5 -6.88 -3.28 4.61
CA CYS A 5 -6.33 -2.71 5.84
C CYS A 5 -6.42 -3.65 7.06
N GLN A 6 -7.40 -4.57 7.11
CA GLN A 6 -7.40 -5.59 8.16
C GLN A 6 -6.27 -6.59 7.98
N LEU A 7 -5.89 -6.89 6.73
CA LEU A 7 -4.80 -7.84 6.42
C LEU A 7 -3.40 -7.27 6.69
N LEU A 8 -3.27 -5.94 6.74
CA LEU A 8 -1.99 -5.25 6.97
C LEU A 8 -1.69 -4.98 8.45
N LYS A 9 -2.63 -5.25 9.36
CA LYS A 9 -2.43 -5.03 10.81
C LYS A 9 -1.26 -5.89 11.31
N GLY A 10 -0.30 -5.24 11.98
CA GLY A 10 0.89 -5.89 12.52
C GLY A 10 2.02 -6.13 11.50
N MET A 11 1.80 -5.79 10.22
CA MET A 11 2.85 -5.76 9.21
C MET A 11 3.69 -4.49 9.35
N LYS A 12 5.00 -4.57 9.10
CA LYS A 12 5.84 -3.37 8.98
C LYS A 12 5.42 -2.56 7.75
N ALA A 13 5.54 -1.24 7.84
CA ALA A 13 5.13 -0.36 6.74
C ALA A 13 5.97 -0.61 5.48
N GLU A 14 7.26 -0.85 5.65
CA GLU A 14 8.22 -1.15 4.58
C GLU A 14 7.86 -2.45 3.86
N ASP A 15 7.55 -3.52 4.59
CA ASP A 15 7.13 -4.80 4.02
C ASP A 15 5.80 -4.65 3.24
N ALA A 16 4.88 -3.83 3.76
CA ALA A 16 3.61 -3.54 3.11
C ALA A 16 3.83 -2.77 1.79
N ILE A 17 4.74 -1.79 1.78
CA ILE A 17 5.12 -1.04 0.58
C ILE A 17 5.73 -1.99 -0.47
N GLU A 18 6.75 -2.76 -0.10
CA GLU A 18 7.44 -3.68 -1.02
C GLU A 18 6.46 -4.67 -1.66
N ARG A 19 5.52 -5.19 -0.88
CA ARG A 19 4.54 -6.18 -1.36
C ARG A 19 3.49 -5.61 -2.30
N MET A 20 3.12 -4.33 -2.16
CA MET A 20 1.92 -3.77 -2.81
C MET A 20 2.22 -2.72 -3.88
N LYS A 21 3.38 -2.06 -3.85
CA LYS A 21 3.74 -1.01 -4.80
C LYS A 21 3.74 -1.53 -6.24
N GLY A 22 3.15 -0.75 -7.14
CA GLY A 22 3.00 -1.07 -8.55
C GLY A 22 1.93 -2.12 -8.85
N THR A 23 1.19 -2.62 -7.85
CA THR A 23 0.10 -3.57 -8.11
C THR A 23 -0.98 -2.86 -8.94
N LEU A 24 -1.35 -3.42 -10.09
CA LEU A 24 -2.39 -2.87 -10.97
C LEU A 24 -3.70 -3.66 -10.85
N CYS A 25 -4.81 -3.00 -11.18
CA CYS A 25 -6.15 -3.62 -11.20
C CYS A 25 -6.80 -3.39 -12.57
N GLY A 26 -6.69 -4.39 -13.45
CA GLY A 26 -7.14 -4.27 -14.84
C GLY A 26 -6.33 -3.22 -15.60
N SER A 27 -7.02 -2.34 -16.33
CA SER A 27 -6.40 -1.25 -17.12
C SER A 27 -6.12 0.03 -16.32
N LYS A 28 -6.36 0.03 -15.01
CA LYS A 28 -6.16 1.23 -14.18
C LYS A 28 -4.66 1.49 -13.94
N PRO A 29 -4.22 2.75 -13.88
CA PRO A 29 -2.82 3.10 -13.65
C PRO A 29 -2.37 2.87 -12.20
N THR A 30 -3.29 2.51 -11.29
CA THR A 30 -3.01 2.20 -9.88
C THR A 30 -4.11 1.28 -9.33
N SER A 31 -3.90 0.73 -8.13
CA SER A 31 -4.87 -0.11 -7.40
C SER A 31 -4.96 0.28 -5.93
N CYS A 32 -5.95 -0.28 -5.21
CA CYS A 32 -6.06 -0.06 -3.77
C CYS A 32 -4.80 -0.49 -2.98
N PRO A 33 -4.18 -1.67 -3.23
CA PRO A 33 -2.88 -2.01 -2.64
C PRO A 33 -1.80 -0.97 -2.95
N ASP A 34 -1.68 -0.57 -4.22
CA ASP A 34 -0.64 0.37 -4.67
C ASP A 34 -0.81 1.77 -4.04
N GLN A 35 -2.05 2.26 -3.94
CA GLN A 35 -2.38 3.50 -3.22
C GLN A 35 -1.96 3.46 -1.75
N ILE A 36 -2.07 2.31 -1.09
CA ILE A 36 -1.60 2.15 0.30
C ILE A 36 -0.08 2.24 0.35
N ALA A 37 0.63 1.57 -0.56
CA ALA A 37 2.09 1.64 -0.62
C ALA A 37 2.58 3.08 -0.80
N ILE A 38 2.00 3.82 -1.76
CA ILE A 38 2.33 5.24 -1.99
C ILE A 38 2.08 6.07 -0.72
N THR A 39 0.92 5.88 -0.07
CA THR A 39 0.57 6.64 1.14
C THR A 39 1.51 6.32 2.31
N LEU A 40 1.92 5.06 2.46
CA LEU A 40 2.89 4.66 3.50
C LEU A 40 4.27 5.24 3.23
N GLU A 41 4.75 5.24 1.97
CA GLU A 41 6.02 5.88 1.60
C GLU A 41 6.00 7.38 1.94
N GLU A 42 4.94 8.09 1.58
CA GLU A 42 4.78 9.51 1.93
C GLU A 42 4.74 9.75 3.45
N ALA A 43 4.09 8.85 4.20
CA ALA A 43 4.01 8.96 5.65
C ALA A 43 5.38 8.74 6.31
N LEU A 44 6.17 7.76 5.84
CA LEU A 44 7.51 7.48 6.35
C LEU A 44 8.51 8.60 6.04
N GLN A 45 8.37 9.28 4.90
CA GLN A 45 9.23 10.41 4.53
C GLN A 45 8.91 11.70 5.32
N LYS A 46 7.74 11.78 5.95
CA LYS A 46 7.30 12.94 6.74
C LYS A 46 7.61 12.82 8.24
N LEU A 47 8.25 11.72 8.66
CA LEU A 47 8.77 11.51 10.01
C LEU A 47 10.21 12.00 10.12
#